data_AF-A0A8X7C696-F1
#
_entry.id   AF-A0A8X7C696-F1
#
_cell.length_a   1.000
_cell.length_b   1.000
_cell.length_c   1.000
_cell.angle_alpha   90.00
_cell.angle_beta   90.00
_cell.angle_gamma   90.00
#
_symmetry.space_group_name_H-M   'P 1'
#
loop_
_entity.id
_entity.type
_entity.pdbx_description
1 polymer ?
#
loop_
_entity_poly.entity_id
_entity_poly.type
_entity_poly.pdbx_seq_one_letter_code
_entity_poly.pdbx_strand_id
1 'polypeptide(L)'
;MPQNNGSSLLKNSSVYAISRMCNSQFSFIKILWFLLFIVSFIGSSYRIKEFYSLYQQYPTVVSLRVDHKKIMEFPAVSICNLNRRKDLTNCGFKHFGRRPDLGTPLVLSESRNLISCSKYRRNVLIHDRRRLEKLEFLNQHYGMNKTSIKMLGHKISNLLQKCSFDGKCCRKDYLSEFVSFRYGNCFTFNKKIEGRDYLKISSTGFRSALILLLNLEVCSYQNSTEMIGAVVTVHTPEETPNPEEDGFIVSPGYEVSVSLKQTVIRRLPAPYRDRCMDYKAQAKKFLSKNECIRSCIQDHNFAKCNCINPTLAVKSTLKTCSLRNVSEICCLDDVLNDLTQHGPVCDCPYHASQFILTKGYPMQF
;
A
#
# COMPACT_ATOMS: atom_id res chain seq x y z
N MET A 1 -25.46 62.85 44.63
CA MET A 1 -24.21 62.61 43.88
C MET A 1 -23.74 61.20 44.20
N PRO A 2 -23.78 60.26 43.25
CA PRO A 2 -23.46 58.87 43.51
C PRO A 2 -21.97 58.74 43.84
N GLN A 3 -21.69 58.06 44.95
CA GLN A 3 -20.34 57.75 45.39
C GLN A 3 -19.61 56.92 44.33
N ASN A 4 -18.32 57.19 44.24
CA ASN A 4 -17.38 56.80 43.20
C ASN A 4 -17.05 55.29 43.23
N ASN A 5 -18.05 54.42 43.01
CA ASN A 5 -17.95 52.95 43.11
C ASN A 5 -16.94 52.33 42.14
N GLY A 6 -16.62 52.98 41.01
CA GLY A 6 -15.63 52.46 40.07
C GLY A 6 -14.19 52.49 40.62
N SER A 7 -13.87 53.49 41.46
CA SER A 7 -12.52 53.66 42.01
C SER A 7 -12.19 52.66 43.12
N SER A 8 -13.18 52.26 43.93
CA SER A 8 -13.02 51.21 44.94
C SER A 8 -12.91 49.82 44.29
N LEU A 9 -13.63 49.60 43.19
CA LEU A 9 -13.64 48.34 42.44
C LEU A 9 -12.28 48.07 41.78
N LEU A 10 -11.66 49.09 41.18
CA LEU A 10 -10.34 48.96 40.54
C LEU A 10 -9.19 48.77 41.54
N LYS A 11 -9.31 49.33 42.76
CA LYS A 11 -8.33 49.11 43.84
C LYS A 11 -8.26 47.65 44.29
N ASN A 12 -9.38 46.93 44.21
CA ASN A 12 -9.50 45.52 44.57
C ASN A 12 -9.45 44.59 43.33
N SER A 13 -9.00 45.10 42.18
CA SER A 13 -8.87 44.28 40.97
C SER A 13 -7.83 43.17 41.15
N SER A 14 -8.13 41.98 40.63
CA SER A 14 -7.17 40.86 40.53
C SER A 14 -6.02 41.15 39.56
N VAL A 15 -6.15 42.17 38.70
CA VAL A 15 -5.08 42.61 37.82
C VAL A 15 -4.09 43.44 38.63
N TYR A 16 -2.96 42.82 38.97
CA TYR A 16 -1.94 43.36 39.86
C TYR A 16 -1.51 44.80 39.52
N ALA A 17 -1.25 45.07 38.24
CA ALA A 17 -0.82 46.39 37.79
C ALA A 17 -1.91 47.47 37.95
N ILE A 18 -3.19 47.11 37.78
CA ILE A 18 -4.33 48.03 37.93
C ILE A 18 -4.56 48.35 39.41
N SER A 19 -4.52 47.35 40.28
CA SER A 19 -4.63 47.54 41.74
C SER A 19 -3.51 48.44 42.29
N ARG A 20 -2.25 48.19 41.88
CA ARG A 20 -1.09 49.03 42.29
C ARG A 20 -1.14 50.44 41.73
N MET A 21 -1.63 50.62 40.50
CA MET A 21 -1.87 51.93 39.89
C MET A 21 -2.91 52.75 40.67
N CYS A 22 -4.03 52.13 41.08
CA CYS A 22 -5.10 52.80 41.82
C CYS A 22 -4.77 53.06 43.30
N ASN A 23 -3.86 52.29 43.91
CA ASN A 23 -3.40 52.48 45.30
C ASN A 23 -2.21 53.44 45.44
N SER A 24 -1.56 53.83 44.34
CA SER A 24 -0.45 54.78 44.33
C SER A 24 -0.89 56.23 44.55
N GLN A 25 -0.15 56.99 45.37
CA GLN A 25 -0.36 58.43 45.57
C GLN A 25 0.41 59.30 44.57
N PHE A 26 1.56 58.84 44.06
CA PHE A 26 2.41 59.61 43.16
C PHE A 26 2.09 59.35 41.68
N SER A 27 1.96 60.42 40.88
CA SER A 27 1.66 60.33 39.44
C SER A 27 2.72 59.57 38.65
N PHE A 28 4.00 59.70 39.01
CA PHE A 28 5.09 58.97 38.37
C PHE A 28 4.93 57.44 38.50
N ILE A 29 4.58 56.96 39.70
CA ILE A 29 4.40 55.53 39.97
C ILE A 29 3.18 54.98 39.21
N LYS A 30 2.13 55.80 39.02
CA LYS A 30 0.96 55.42 38.20
C LYS A 30 1.34 55.20 36.74
N ILE A 31 2.17 56.09 36.17
CA ILE A 31 2.65 55.98 34.79
C ILE A 31 3.52 54.72 34.63
N LEU A 32 4.41 54.44 35.58
CA LEU A 32 5.25 53.24 35.55
C LEU A 32 4.43 51.94 35.57
N TRP A 33 3.45 51.82 36.47
CA TRP A 33 2.57 50.64 36.50
C TRP A 33 1.69 50.51 35.26
N PHE A 34 1.25 51.63 34.68
CA PHE A 34 0.50 51.64 33.44
C PHE A 34 1.36 51.18 32.24
N LEU A 35 2.61 51.64 32.14
CA LEU A 35 3.56 51.15 31.13
C LEU A 35 3.85 49.66 31.28
N LEU A 36 4.09 49.19 32.52
CA LEU A 36 4.26 47.76 32.80
C LEU A 36 3.03 46.94 32.41
N PHE A 37 1.82 47.46 32.67
CA PHE A 37 0.58 46.82 32.26
C PHE A 37 0.48 46.71 30.73
N ILE A 38 0.76 47.80 30.00
CA ILE A 38 0.74 47.81 28.53
C ILE A 38 1.77 46.82 27.96
N VAL A 39 3.01 46.85 28.43
CA VAL A 39 4.07 45.93 27.97
C VAL A 39 3.68 44.48 28.23
N SER A 40 3.17 44.17 29.43
CA SER A 40 2.69 42.83 29.78
C SER A 40 1.49 42.40 28.93
N PHE A 41 0.57 43.32 28.64
CA PHE A 41 -0.62 43.03 27.82
C PHE A 41 -0.27 42.76 26.36
N ILE A 42 0.63 43.55 25.78
CA ILE A 42 1.17 43.34 24.43
C ILE A 42 1.92 42.01 24.36
N GLY A 43 2.81 41.74 25.32
CA GLY A 43 3.57 40.49 25.38
C GLY A 43 2.67 39.26 25.53
N SER A 44 1.66 39.34 26.39
CA SER A 44 0.68 38.25 26.58
C SER A 44 -0.15 38.02 25.33
N SER A 45 -0.62 39.10 24.68
CA SER A 45 -1.38 39.01 23.43
C SER A 45 -0.55 38.39 22.30
N TYR A 46 0.74 38.72 22.21
CA TYR A 46 1.66 38.09 21.26
C TYR A 46 1.80 36.59 21.52
N ARG A 47 2.01 36.17 22.78
CA ARG A 47 2.11 34.75 23.15
C ARG A 47 0.83 33.98 22.93
N ILE A 48 -0.33 34.57 23.23
CA ILE A 48 -1.64 33.95 22.96
C ILE A 48 -1.82 33.77 21.45
N LYS A 49 -1.47 34.78 20.63
CA LYS A 49 -1.55 34.66 19.17
C LYS A 49 -0.63 33.56 18.63
N GLU A 50 0.60 33.47 19.14
CA GLU A 50 1.57 32.43 18.79
C GLU A 50 1.04 31.03 19.16
N PHE A 51 0.56 30.85 20.39
CA PHE A 51 0.00 29.57 20.86
C PHE A 51 -1.27 29.18 20.10
N TYR A 52 -2.15 30.15 19.82
CA TYR A 52 -3.36 29.93 19.03
C TYR A 52 -3.01 29.52 17.59
N SER A 53 -2.01 30.17 16.97
CA SER A 53 -1.51 29.78 15.66
C SER A 53 -0.96 28.35 15.68
N LEU A 54 -0.22 27.96 16.72
CA LEU A 54 0.27 26.59 16.89
C LEU A 54 -0.88 25.59 17.08
N TYR A 55 -1.90 25.94 17.87
CA TYR A 55 -3.07 25.11 18.08
C TYR A 55 -3.82 24.84 16.76
N GLN A 56 -3.99 25.86 15.92
CA GLN A 56 -4.62 25.73 14.60
C GLN A 56 -3.79 24.92 13.59
N GLN A 57 -2.51 24.67 13.84
CA GLN A 57 -1.67 23.81 12.98
C GLN A 57 -1.89 22.31 13.25
N TYR A 58 -2.62 21.94 14.30
CA TYR A 58 -2.86 20.55 14.70
C TYR A 58 -1.58 19.68 14.73
N PRO A 59 -0.51 20.12 15.42
CA PRO A 59 0.72 19.33 15.52
C PRO A 59 0.44 18.00 16.21
N THR A 60 1.11 16.94 15.77
CA THR A 60 0.97 15.59 16.33
C THR A 60 2.29 15.10 16.89
N VAL A 61 2.23 14.33 17.97
CA VAL A 61 3.38 13.67 18.59
C VAL A 61 3.23 12.17 18.45
N VAL A 62 4.27 11.49 17.97
CA VAL A 62 4.28 10.03 17.80
C VAL A 62 4.60 9.36 19.14
N SER A 63 3.70 8.51 19.62
CA SER A 63 3.95 7.65 20.80
C SER A 63 4.30 6.25 20.33
N LEU A 64 5.51 5.78 20.67
CA LEU A 64 5.97 4.43 20.40
C LEU A 64 5.77 3.56 21.65
N ARG A 65 5.09 2.43 21.49
CA ARG A 65 4.89 1.43 22.55
C ARG A 65 5.19 0.04 22.02
N VAL A 66 5.81 -0.80 22.84
CA VAL A 66 6.12 -2.19 22.50
C VAL A 66 5.26 -3.10 23.37
N ASP A 67 4.24 -3.69 22.76
CA ASP A 67 3.32 -4.59 23.44
C ASP A 67 3.81 -6.05 23.31
N HIS A 68 4.08 -6.70 24.44
CA HIS A 68 4.44 -8.12 24.48
C HIS A 68 3.18 -8.96 24.66
N LYS A 69 2.59 -9.44 23.55
CA LYS A 69 1.41 -10.29 23.59
C LYS A 69 1.80 -11.77 23.68
N LYS A 70 1.21 -12.50 24.62
CA LYS A 70 1.38 -13.96 24.76
C LYS A 70 0.82 -14.75 23.57
N ILE A 71 -0.20 -14.22 22.91
CA ILE A 71 -0.84 -14.82 21.75
C ILE A 71 -0.94 -13.73 20.67
N MET A 72 -0.44 -14.04 19.49
CA MET A 72 -0.43 -13.16 18.33
C MET A 72 -1.21 -13.82 17.20
N GLU A 73 -1.84 -13.00 16.37
CA GLU A 73 -2.53 -13.47 15.18
C GLU A 73 -1.48 -13.82 14.13
N PHE A 74 -1.55 -15.03 13.58
CA PHE A 74 -0.69 -15.39 12.47
C PHE A 74 -1.18 -14.64 11.22
N PRO A 75 -0.28 -14.04 10.42
CA PRO A 75 -0.71 -13.32 9.24
C PRO A 75 -1.24 -14.26 8.16
N ALA A 76 -1.88 -13.68 7.14
CA ALA A 76 -2.11 -14.40 5.91
C ALA A 76 -0.87 -14.36 5.03
N VAL A 77 -0.57 -15.48 4.37
CA VAL A 77 0.58 -15.61 3.46
C VAL A 77 0.06 -16.02 2.11
N SER A 78 0.17 -15.11 1.14
CA SER A 78 -0.20 -15.32 -0.24
C SER A 78 1.01 -15.66 -1.09
N ILE A 79 0.90 -16.65 -1.95
CA ILE A 79 1.95 -17.08 -2.88
C ILE A 79 1.37 -17.18 -4.28
N CYS A 80 2.11 -16.65 -5.26
CA CYS A 80 1.82 -16.83 -6.67
C CYS A 80 3.07 -17.34 -7.40
N ASN A 81 2.87 -18.19 -8.40
CA ASN A 81 3.94 -18.55 -9.32
C ASN A 81 4.25 -17.33 -10.22
N LEU A 82 5.53 -17.05 -10.51
CA LEU A 82 5.88 -15.99 -11.47
C LEU A 82 5.44 -16.34 -12.90
N ASN A 83 5.31 -17.64 -13.21
CA ASN A 83 4.68 -18.09 -14.43
C ASN A 83 3.15 -18.00 -14.33
N ARG A 84 2.56 -17.12 -15.14
CA ARG A 84 1.13 -16.78 -15.06
C ARG A 84 0.22 -17.91 -15.52
N ARG A 85 0.68 -18.70 -16.50
CA ARG A 85 -0.06 -19.79 -17.16
C ARG A 85 0.91 -20.85 -17.64
N LYS A 86 0.48 -22.11 -17.60
CA LYS A 86 1.31 -23.23 -18.01
C LYS A 86 1.48 -23.29 -19.53
N ASP A 87 2.70 -23.55 -19.99
CA ASP A 87 3.03 -23.99 -21.34
C ASP A 87 3.58 -25.41 -21.32
N LEU A 88 2.77 -26.40 -21.68
CA LEU A 88 3.23 -27.79 -21.66
C LEU A 88 4.11 -28.15 -22.87
N THR A 89 4.16 -27.31 -23.91
CA THR A 89 5.01 -27.56 -25.09
C THR A 89 6.49 -27.51 -24.74
N ASN A 90 6.86 -26.65 -23.77
CA ASN A 90 8.22 -26.51 -23.27
C ASN A 90 8.74 -27.72 -22.48
N CYS A 91 7.84 -28.56 -21.94
CA CYS A 91 8.23 -29.82 -21.28
C CYS A 91 8.66 -30.91 -22.27
N GLY A 92 8.25 -30.81 -23.55
CA GLY A 92 8.52 -31.82 -24.58
C GLY A 92 9.87 -31.65 -25.29
N PHE A 93 10.43 -30.44 -25.27
CA PHE A 93 11.75 -30.16 -25.84
C PHE A 93 12.83 -30.34 -24.78
N LYS A 94 13.66 -31.38 -24.90
CA LYS A 94 14.95 -31.45 -24.20
C LYS A 94 15.80 -30.25 -24.65
N HIS A 95 15.72 -29.12 -23.97
CA HIS A 95 16.58 -27.96 -24.21
C HIS A 95 18.02 -28.27 -23.77
N PHE A 96 18.74 -29.02 -24.61
CA PHE A 96 20.19 -29.05 -24.58
C PHE A 96 20.69 -27.67 -25.04
N GLY A 97 21.17 -26.83 -24.12
CA GLY A 97 22.06 -25.72 -24.45
C GLY A 97 21.51 -24.30 -24.59
N ARG A 98 20.26 -23.97 -24.21
CA ARG A 98 19.88 -22.55 -24.08
C ARG A 98 20.35 -22.00 -22.73
N ARG A 99 21.37 -21.13 -22.77
CA ARG A 99 21.73 -20.29 -21.62
C ARG A 99 20.49 -19.49 -21.20
N PRO A 100 20.11 -19.46 -19.91
CA PRO A 100 19.09 -18.52 -19.46
C PRO A 100 19.60 -17.11 -19.76
N ASP A 101 18.88 -16.39 -20.62
CA ASP A 101 19.19 -14.98 -20.88
C ASP A 101 19.15 -14.23 -19.54
N LEU A 102 20.16 -13.39 -19.31
CA LEU A 102 20.31 -12.59 -18.10
C LEU A 102 19.00 -11.78 -17.90
N GLY A 103 18.26 -12.09 -16.84
CA GLY A 103 16.94 -11.52 -16.59
C GLY A 103 16.98 -10.00 -16.60
N THR A 104 16.06 -9.38 -17.32
CA THR A 104 15.87 -7.93 -17.28
C THR A 104 15.33 -7.49 -15.91
N PRO A 105 15.72 -6.31 -15.41
CA PRO A 105 15.25 -5.83 -14.12
C PRO A 105 13.73 -5.65 -14.12
N LEU A 106 13.13 -5.86 -12.94
CA LEU A 106 11.69 -5.76 -12.70
C LEU A 106 11.13 -4.44 -13.23
N VAL A 107 10.15 -4.56 -14.12
CA VAL A 107 9.41 -3.40 -14.63
C VAL A 107 8.12 -3.27 -13.84
N LEU A 108 7.91 -2.13 -13.17
CA LEU A 108 6.66 -1.84 -12.47
C LEU A 108 5.44 -1.94 -13.40
N SER A 109 5.62 -1.75 -14.71
CA SER A 109 4.67 -2.10 -15.76
C SER A 109 5.36 -2.79 -16.92
N GLU A 110 5.18 -4.11 -17.05
CA GLU A 110 5.74 -4.90 -18.15
C GLU A 110 5.31 -4.40 -19.54
N SER A 111 4.15 -3.75 -19.65
CA SER A 111 3.68 -3.16 -20.91
C SER A 111 4.47 -1.91 -21.29
N ARG A 112 4.83 -1.03 -20.35
CA ARG A 112 5.60 0.20 -20.64
C ARG A 112 6.98 -0.06 -21.20
N ASN A 113 7.61 -1.17 -20.81
CA ASN A 113 8.89 -1.58 -21.39
C ASN A 113 8.74 -2.18 -22.79
N LEU A 114 7.55 -2.65 -23.18
CA LEU A 114 7.29 -3.24 -24.49
C LEU A 114 6.74 -2.22 -25.48
N ILE A 115 5.77 -1.41 -25.07
CA ILE A 115 5.20 -0.29 -25.82
C ILE A 115 5.04 0.90 -24.87
N SER A 116 5.60 2.04 -25.27
CA SER A 116 5.32 3.34 -24.64
C SER A 116 5.18 4.41 -25.72
N CYS A 117 4.34 5.42 -25.45
CA CYS A 117 4.19 6.61 -26.27
C CYS A 117 5.55 7.22 -26.66
N SER A 118 6.48 7.26 -25.70
CA SER A 118 7.82 7.83 -25.90
C SER A 118 8.71 7.04 -26.87
N LYS A 119 8.52 5.72 -26.99
CA LYS A 119 9.27 4.87 -27.92
C LYS A 119 8.72 4.98 -29.33
N TYR A 120 7.39 5.05 -29.46
CA TYR A 120 6.71 5.27 -30.72
C TYR A 120 7.05 6.66 -31.31
N ARG A 121 6.95 7.73 -30.51
CA ARG A 121 7.31 9.10 -30.93
C ARG A 121 8.77 9.27 -31.38
N ARG A 122 9.67 8.38 -30.92
CA ARG A 122 11.10 8.39 -31.31
C ARG A 122 11.41 7.56 -32.56
N ASN A 123 10.41 7.02 -33.26
CA ASN A 123 10.59 6.13 -34.42
C ASN A 123 11.57 4.96 -34.18
N VAL A 124 11.70 4.52 -32.92
CA VAL A 124 12.39 3.27 -32.60
C VAL A 124 11.42 2.15 -32.96
N LEU A 125 11.30 1.85 -34.26
CA LEU A 125 10.54 0.73 -34.77
C LEU A 125 11.17 -0.55 -34.20
N ILE A 126 10.49 -1.16 -33.24
CA ILE A 126 10.96 -2.34 -32.55
C ILE A 126 10.77 -3.55 -33.48
N HIS A 127 11.74 -3.83 -34.35
CA HIS A 127 11.82 -5.07 -35.13
C HIS A 127 12.28 -6.29 -34.28
N ASP A 128 12.00 -6.27 -32.98
CA ASP A 128 12.35 -7.37 -32.08
C ASP A 128 11.19 -8.35 -31.96
N ARG A 129 11.30 -9.47 -32.69
CA ARG A 129 10.32 -10.57 -32.69
C ARG A 129 9.94 -11.02 -31.28
N ARG A 130 10.88 -11.04 -30.32
CA ARG A 130 10.63 -11.47 -28.93
C ARG A 130 9.69 -10.50 -28.20
N ARG A 131 9.81 -9.19 -28.46
CA ARG A 131 8.93 -8.19 -27.86
C ARG A 131 7.52 -8.27 -28.43
N LEU A 132 7.38 -8.57 -29.72
CA LEU A 132 6.08 -8.76 -30.36
C LEU A 132 5.36 -9.99 -29.81
N GLU A 133 6.07 -11.13 -29.68
CA GLU A 133 5.55 -12.35 -29.05
C GLU A 133 5.10 -12.08 -27.60
N LYS A 134 5.91 -11.33 -26.83
CA LYS A 134 5.56 -10.96 -25.46
C LYS A 134 4.33 -10.04 -25.38
N LEU A 135 4.23 -9.06 -26.28
CA LEU A 135 3.07 -8.18 -26.35
C LEU A 135 1.80 -8.95 -26.69
N GLU A 136 1.87 -9.87 -27.66
CA GLU A 136 0.74 -10.70 -28.06
C GLU A 136 0.24 -11.56 -26.90
N PHE A 137 1.17 -12.18 -26.17
CA PHE A 137 0.85 -12.91 -24.94
C PHE A 137 0.15 -12.01 -23.91
N LEU A 138 0.65 -10.79 -23.66
CA LEU A 138 0.03 -9.87 -22.69
C LEU A 138 -1.38 -9.45 -23.14
N ASN A 139 -1.56 -9.10 -24.41
CA ASN A 139 -2.86 -8.70 -24.94
C ASN A 139 -3.88 -9.84 -24.83
N GLN A 140 -3.47 -11.07 -25.17
CA GLN A 140 -4.31 -12.25 -24.99
C GLN A 140 -4.57 -12.53 -23.49
N HIS A 141 -3.56 -12.33 -22.63
CA HIS A 141 -3.69 -12.60 -21.21
C HIS A 141 -4.71 -11.69 -20.54
N TYR A 142 -4.57 -10.38 -20.72
CA TYR A 142 -5.46 -9.41 -20.11
C TYR A 142 -6.83 -9.32 -20.80
N GLY A 143 -6.96 -9.79 -22.04
CA GLY A 143 -8.26 -9.94 -22.73
C GLY A 143 -9.10 -11.13 -22.25
N MET A 144 -8.55 -12.03 -21.43
CA MET A 144 -9.26 -13.21 -20.94
C MET A 144 -10.08 -12.93 -19.69
N ASN A 145 -11.17 -13.67 -19.52
CA ASN A 145 -11.94 -13.66 -18.28
C ASN A 145 -11.21 -14.41 -17.14
N LYS A 146 -11.61 -14.13 -15.89
CA LYS A 146 -11.01 -14.74 -14.69
C LYS A 146 -11.09 -16.27 -14.71
N THR A 147 -12.15 -16.86 -15.25
CA THR A 147 -12.33 -18.32 -15.35
C THR A 147 -11.29 -18.95 -16.26
N SER A 148 -11.01 -18.35 -17.42
CA SER A 148 -10.01 -18.85 -18.37
C SER A 148 -8.60 -18.73 -17.79
N ILE A 149 -8.31 -17.60 -17.11
CA ILE A 149 -7.05 -17.45 -16.35
C ILE A 149 -6.93 -18.59 -15.32
N LYS A 150 -8.01 -18.86 -14.59
CA LYS A 150 -8.02 -19.91 -13.56
C LYS A 150 -7.74 -21.30 -14.13
N MET A 151 -8.32 -21.64 -15.27
CA MET A 151 -8.14 -22.93 -15.92
C MET A 151 -6.71 -23.14 -16.44
N LEU A 152 -6.10 -22.11 -17.02
CA LEU A 152 -4.75 -22.16 -17.60
C LEU A 152 -3.62 -21.98 -16.56
N GLY A 153 -3.94 -21.47 -15.38
CA GLY A 153 -2.99 -21.21 -14.30
C GLY A 153 -2.49 -22.48 -13.60
N HIS A 154 -1.43 -22.30 -12.79
CA HIS A 154 -0.91 -23.34 -11.91
C HIS A 154 -1.95 -23.74 -10.86
N LYS A 155 -2.05 -25.04 -10.56
CA LYS A 155 -2.98 -25.55 -9.53
C LYS A 155 -2.27 -25.60 -8.18
N ILE A 156 -2.97 -25.30 -7.09
CA ILE A 156 -2.40 -25.38 -5.74
C ILE A 156 -1.87 -26.77 -5.43
N SER A 157 -2.53 -27.83 -5.90
CA SER A 157 -2.12 -29.23 -5.72
C SER A 157 -0.74 -29.54 -6.29
N ASN A 158 -0.31 -28.81 -7.33
CA ASN A 158 0.98 -29.01 -7.96
C ASN A 158 2.02 -28.05 -7.39
N LEU A 159 1.61 -26.81 -7.12
CA LEU A 159 2.48 -25.75 -6.63
C LEU A 159 2.92 -25.95 -5.18
N LEU A 160 2.00 -26.38 -4.30
CA LEU A 160 2.27 -26.57 -2.88
C LEU A 160 2.45 -28.06 -2.56
N GLN A 161 3.70 -28.54 -2.54
CA GLN A 161 4.01 -29.95 -2.27
C GLN A 161 3.93 -30.29 -0.77
N LYS A 162 4.45 -29.42 0.09
CA LYS A 162 4.40 -29.59 1.55
C LYS A 162 3.94 -28.30 2.19
N CYS A 163 3.06 -28.41 3.18
CA CYS A 163 2.65 -27.31 4.02
C CYS A 163 2.58 -27.78 5.47
N SER A 164 3.35 -27.13 6.34
CA SER A 164 3.29 -27.35 7.78
C SER A 164 3.15 -26.01 8.51
N PHE A 165 2.28 -25.98 9.51
CA PHE A 165 2.11 -24.85 10.40
C PHE A 165 2.09 -25.38 11.84
N ASP A 166 2.91 -24.77 12.70
CA ASP A 166 3.02 -25.16 14.12
C ASP A 166 3.30 -26.66 14.31
N GLY A 167 4.23 -27.18 13.52
CA GLY A 167 4.64 -28.60 13.51
C GLY A 167 3.61 -29.58 12.95
N LYS A 168 2.44 -29.12 12.50
CA LYS A 168 1.35 -29.96 11.98
C LYS A 168 1.16 -29.73 10.48
N CYS A 169 0.60 -30.71 9.78
CA CYS A 169 0.21 -30.53 8.38
C CYS A 169 -0.88 -29.46 8.26
N CYS A 170 -0.75 -28.57 7.29
CA CYS A 170 -1.74 -27.52 7.07
C CYS A 170 -3.12 -28.12 6.74
N ARG A 171 -4.16 -27.56 7.35
CA ARG A 171 -5.54 -27.89 7.01
C ARG A 171 -5.93 -27.21 5.68
N LYS A 172 -6.53 -27.97 4.77
CA LYS A 172 -7.02 -27.47 3.48
C LYS A 172 -8.00 -26.31 3.63
N ASP A 173 -8.78 -26.32 4.71
CA ASP A 173 -9.73 -25.25 5.03
C ASP A 173 -9.06 -23.87 5.05
N TYR A 174 -7.85 -23.76 5.61
CA TYR A 174 -7.11 -22.50 5.73
C TYR A 174 -6.37 -22.09 4.46
N LEU A 175 -6.55 -22.82 3.36
CA LEU A 175 -6.02 -22.49 2.05
C LEU A 175 -7.15 -21.96 1.17
N SER A 176 -7.02 -20.73 0.69
CA SER A 176 -7.95 -20.12 -0.26
C SER A 176 -7.23 -19.76 -1.55
N GLU A 177 -7.87 -19.95 -2.70
CA GLU A 177 -7.34 -19.53 -3.99
C GLU A 177 -7.87 -18.17 -4.39
N PHE A 178 -7.03 -17.37 -5.07
CA PHE A 178 -7.46 -16.15 -5.74
C PHE A 178 -6.74 -16.01 -7.09
N VAL A 179 -7.34 -15.26 -8.00
CA VAL A 179 -6.75 -15.02 -9.33
C VAL A 179 -6.18 -13.61 -9.35
N SER A 180 -4.86 -13.50 -9.47
CA SER A 180 -4.16 -12.27 -9.80
C SER A 180 -4.16 -12.06 -11.31
N PHE A 181 -4.50 -10.84 -11.75
CA PHE A 181 -4.37 -10.48 -13.16
C PHE A 181 -2.91 -10.41 -13.63
N ARG A 182 -1.94 -10.26 -12.71
CA ARG A 182 -0.52 -10.24 -13.06
C ARG A 182 0.16 -11.59 -12.90
N TYR A 183 -0.25 -12.40 -11.92
CA TYR A 183 0.44 -13.67 -11.62
C TYR A 183 -0.41 -14.92 -11.87
N GLY A 184 -1.65 -14.77 -12.35
CA GLY A 184 -2.55 -15.90 -12.58
C GLY A 184 -3.06 -16.49 -11.27
N ASN A 185 -3.01 -17.81 -11.13
CA ASN A 185 -3.48 -18.47 -9.92
C ASN A 185 -2.52 -18.27 -8.75
N CYS A 186 -3.08 -17.77 -7.66
CA CYS A 186 -2.40 -17.58 -6.40
C CYS A 186 -3.17 -18.30 -5.29
N PHE A 187 -2.48 -18.57 -4.19
CA PHE A 187 -3.09 -19.16 -3.00
C PHE A 187 -2.72 -18.36 -1.77
N THR A 188 -3.61 -18.34 -0.79
CA THR A 188 -3.44 -17.65 0.49
C THR A 188 -3.66 -18.64 1.61
N PHE A 189 -2.65 -18.78 2.47
CA PHE A 189 -2.79 -19.44 3.75
C PHE A 189 -3.35 -18.46 4.78
N ASN A 190 -4.26 -18.93 5.63
CA ASN A 190 -4.85 -18.19 6.75
C ASN A 190 -5.64 -16.91 6.35
N LYS A 191 -6.33 -16.94 5.20
CA LYS A 191 -7.26 -15.88 4.79
C LYS A 191 -8.49 -15.85 5.71
N LYS A 192 -8.96 -14.66 6.11
CA LYS A 192 -10.22 -14.52 6.84
C LYS A 192 -11.40 -14.91 5.94
N ILE A 193 -12.16 -15.90 6.39
CA ILE A 193 -13.42 -16.33 5.78
C ILE A 193 -14.51 -16.18 6.85
N GLU A 194 -15.71 -15.77 6.43
CA GLU A 194 -16.85 -15.60 7.32
C GLU A 194 -17.15 -16.91 8.09
N GLY A 195 -17.45 -16.79 9.39
CA GLY A 195 -17.67 -17.95 10.26
C GLY A 195 -16.41 -18.71 10.68
N ARG A 196 -15.19 -18.23 10.36
CA ARG A 196 -13.94 -18.86 10.79
C ARG A 196 -12.97 -17.90 11.47
N ASP A 197 -12.33 -18.39 12.52
CA ASP A 197 -11.21 -17.72 13.17
C ASP A 197 -9.88 -17.94 12.44
N TYR A 198 -9.04 -16.89 12.45
CA TYR A 198 -7.67 -16.96 11.98
C TYR A 198 -6.78 -17.76 12.95
N LEU A 199 -5.74 -18.36 12.40
CA LEU A 199 -4.71 -19.04 13.18
C LEU A 199 -3.93 -18.03 14.03
N LYS A 200 -3.50 -18.49 15.19
CA LYS A 200 -2.74 -17.72 16.17
C LYS A 200 -1.47 -18.48 16.54
N ILE A 201 -0.46 -17.75 16.99
CA ILE A 201 0.79 -18.31 17.51
C ILE A 201 1.01 -17.83 18.94
N SER A 202 1.57 -18.69 19.78
CA SER A 202 1.93 -18.41 21.18
C SER A 202 3.43 -18.36 21.42
N SER A 203 4.24 -18.85 20.48
CA SER A 203 5.69 -18.86 20.54
C SER A 203 6.33 -18.41 19.23
N THR A 204 7.54 -17.89 19.33
CA THR A 204 8.39 -17.54 18.19
C THR A 204 9.36 -18.69 17.85
N GLY A 205 9.92 -18.66 16.64
CA GLY A 205 10.90 -19.64 16.17
C GLY A 205 10.32 -20.68 15.21
N PHE A 206 11.22 -21.54 14.70
CA PHE A 206 10.92 -22.47 13.60
C PHE A 206 9.82 -23.49 13.94
N ARG A 207 9.69 -23.89 15.20
CA ARG A 207 8.67 -24.87 15.63
C ARG A 207 7.23 -24.36 15.45
N SER A 208 7.01 -23.05 15.56
CA SER A 208 5.71 -22.41 15.36
C SER A 208 5.62 -21.65 14.02
N ALA A 209 6.52 -21.96 13.08
CA ALA A 209 6.56 -21.32 11.77
C ALA A 209 5.61 -21.98 10.75
N LEU A 210 5.32 -21.24 9.69
CA LEU A 210 4.76 -21.78 8.45
C LEU A 210 5.92 -22.23 7.55
N ILE A 211 5.94 -23.52 7.21
CA ILE A 211 6.94 -24.15 6.37
C ILE A 211 6.25 -24.63 5.09
N LEU A 212 6.72 -24.13 3.95
CA LEU A 212 6.16 -24.43 2.63
C LEU A 212 7.25 -25.02 1.74
N LEU A 213 6.95 -26.13 1.06
CA LEU A 213 7.76 -26.64 -0.05
C LEU A 213 7.00 -26.40 -1.35
N LEU A 214 7.59 -25.62 -2.25
CA LEU A 214 6.97 -25.21 -3.50
C LEU A 214 7.57 -25.96 -4.68
N ASN A 215 6.71 -26.43 -5.60
CA ASN A 215 7.10 -26.90 -6.91
C ASN A 215 6.63 -25.90 -7.96
N LEU A 216 7.58 -25.13 -8.51
CA LEU A 216 7.26 -24.08 -9.47
C LEU A 216 6.85 -24.61 -10.85
N GLU A 217 6.98 -25.91 -11.13
CA GLU A 217 6.71 -26.50 -12.44
C GLU A 217 7.53 -25.78 -13.55
N VAL A 218 8.85 -25.63 -13.34
CA VAL A 218 9.76 -24.83 -14.19
C VAL A 218 9.66 -25.19 -15.67
N CYS A 219 9.51 -26.47 -16.01
CA CYS A 219 9.37 -26.91 -17.40
C CYS A 219 8.12 -26.35 -18.10
N SER A 220 7.09 -25.95 -17.34
CA SER A 220 5.85 -25.36 -17.87
C SER A 220 5.89 -23.84 -17.99
N TYR A 221 7.07 -23.21 -17.81
CA TYR A 221 7.21 -21.76 -17.92
C TYR A 221 7.05 -21.28 -19.35
N GLN A 222 6.33 -20.19 -19.54
CA GLN A 222 6.20 -19.52 -20.84
C GLN A 222 7.53 -18.84 -21.21
N ASN A 223 7.89 -18.84 -22.50
CA ASN A 223 9.09 -18.14 -23.00
C ASN A 223 9.05 -16.62 -22.75
N SER A 224 7.85 -16.06 -22.57
CA SER A 224 7.61 -14.65 -22.26
C SER A 224 7.86 -14.29 -20.79
N THR A 225 8.04 -15.29 -19.91
CA THR A 225 8.29 -15.10 -18.47
C THR A 225 9.78 -14.89 -18.23
N GLU A 226 10.15 -13.75 -17.63
CA GLU A 226 11.55 -13.34 -17.49
C GLU A 226 12.27 -13.97 -16.30
N MET A 227 11.54 -14.44 -15.29
CA MET A 227 12.11 -14.93 -14.04
C MET A 227 11.41 -16.21 -13.58
N ILE A 228 12.20 -17.14 -13.04
CA ILE A 228 11.70 -18.36 -12.40
C ILE A 228 11.67 -18.15 -10.89
N GLY A 229 10.51 -18.33 -10.28
CA GLY A 229 10.33 -18.09 -8.85
C GLY A 229 8.87 -18.07 -8.42
N ALA A 230 8.65 -17.79 -7.15
CA ALA A 230 7.33 -17.41 -6.64
C ALA A 230 7.39 -16.01 -6.05
N VAL A 231 6.28 -15.28 -6.09
CA VAL A 231 6.11 -14.06 -5.31
C VAL A 231 5.31 -14.38 -4.07
N VAL A 232 5.83 -13.97 -2.91
CA VAL A 232 5.24 -14.21 -1.60
C VAL A 232 4.85 -12.87 -0.97
N THR A 233 3.64 -12.77 -0.46
CA THR A 233 3.08 -11.58 0.17
C THR A 233 2.54 -11.92 1.53
N VAL A 234 2.93 -11.15 2.54
CA VAL A 234 2.47 -11.33 3.92
C VAL A 234 1.58 -10.14 4.24
N HIS A 235 0.34 -10.40 4.66
CA HIS A 235 -0.67 -9.37 4.90
C HIS A 235 -1.60 -9.79 6.04
N THR A 236 -2.49 -8.89 6.47
CA THR A 236 -3.50 -9.25 7.48
C THR A 236 -4.54 -10.22 6.90
N PRO A 237 -5.10 -11.15 7.69
CA PRO A 237 -6.10 -12.11 7.22
C PRO A 237 -7.30 -11.48 6.48
N GLU A 238 -7.73 -10.30 6.90
CA GLU A 238 -8.87 -9.58 6.33
C GLU A 238 -8.53 -8.90 4.99
N GLU A 239 -7.29 -8.48 4.80
CA GLU A 239 -6.85 -7.68 3.64
C GLU A 239 -6.71 -8.52 2.37
N THR A 240 -7.05 -7.93 1.23
CA THR A 240 -6.82 -8.54 -0.07
C THR A 240 -5.33 -8.51 -0.43
N PRO A 241 -4.74 -9.63 -0.87
CA PRO A 241 -3.32 -9.67 -1.18
C PRO A 241 -2.97 -8.80 -2.39
N ASN A 242 -1.91 -8.00 -2.26
CA ASN A 242 -1.34 -7.21 -3.35
C ASN A 242 0.11 -7.63 -3.65
N PRO A 243 0.31 -8.74 -4.39
CA PRO A 243 1.65 -9.26 -4.70
C PRO A 243 2.51 -8.38 -5.60
N GLU A 244 1.94 -7.34 -6.19
CA GLU A 244 2.66 -6.41 -7.06
C GLU A 244 3.46 -5.37 -6.28
N GLU A 245 3.03 -5.07 -5.06
CA GLU A 245 3.57 -4.00 -4.23
C GLU A 245 4.19 -4.54 -2.95
N ASP A 246 3.50 -5.47 -2.29
CA ASP A 246 3.92 -6.02 -0.99
C ASP A 246 4.65 -7.37 -1.13
N GLY A 247 4.75 -7.87 -2.36
CA GLY A 247 5.37 -9.15 -2.72
C GLY A 247 6.89 -9.09 -2.68
N PHE A 248 7.52 -10.18 -2.23
CA PHE A 248 8.94 -10.44 -2.42
C PHE A 248 9.12 -11.74 -3.19
N ILE A 249 10.17 -11.81 -3.99
CA ILE A 249 10.44 -12.96 -4.86
C ILE A 249 11.26 -13.98 -4.09
N VAL A 250 10.89 -15.25 -4.19
CA VAL A 250 11.66 -16.40 -3.73
C VAL A 250 12.13 -17.19 -4.95
N SER A 251 13.44 -17.44 -5.01
CA SER A 251 14.08 -18.19 -6.10
C SER A 251 14.04 -19.70 -5.81
N PRO A 252 13.93 -20.56 -6.83
CA PRO A 252 14.05 -22.00 -6.64
C PRO A 252 15.47 -22.39 -6.18
N GLY A 253 15.59 -23.55 -5.53
CA GLY A 253 16.88 -24.12 -5.12
C GLY A 253 17.45 -23.57 -3.81
N TYR A 254 16.75 -22.63 -3.16
CA TYR A 254 17.16 -22.04 -1.88
C TYR A 254 16.07 -22.21 -0.82
N GLU A 255 16.50 -22.39 0.43
CA GLU A 255 15.63 -22.23 1.59
C GLU A 255 15.62 -20.76 2.02
N VAL A 256 14.42 -20.15 2.04
CA VAL A 256 14.24 -18.74 2.42
C VAL A 256 13.50 -18.68 3.75
N SER A 257 14.20 -18.23 4.80
CA SER A 257 13.63 -17.99 6.12
C SER A 257 13.25 -16.52 6.26
N VAL A 258 12.01 -16.24 6.69
CA VAL A 258 11.50 -14.86 6.86
C VAL A 258 11.01 -14.66 8.28
N SER A 259 11.72 -13.83 9.03
CA SER A 259 11.29 -13.40 10.38
C SER A 259 10.31 -12.24 10.26
N LEU A 260 9.22 -12.27 11.02
CA LEU A 260 8.18 -11.25 10.97
C LEU A 260 8.12 -10.45 12.27
N LYS A 261 8.04 -9.12 12.13
CA LYS A 261 7.75 -8.19 13.22
C LYS A 261 6.51 -7.36 12.86
N GLN A 262 5.51 -7.39 13.72
CA GLN A 262 4.27 -6.64 13.54
C GLN A 262 4.37 -5.25 14.19
N THR A 263 4.07 -4.22 13.41
CA THR A 263 3.96 -2.84 13.84
C THR A 263 2.55 -2.35 13.54
N VAL A 264 1.88 -1.74 14.53
CA VAL A 264 0.54 -1.17 14.34
C VAL A 264 0.66 0.34 14.36
N ILE A 265 0.29 0.99 13.25
CA ILE A 265 0.26 2.45 13.14
C ILE A 265 -1.19 2.91 13.31
N ARG A 266 -1.43 3.77 14.29
CA ARG A 266 -2.71 4.45 14.50
C ARG A 266 -2.55 5.93 14.19
N ARG A 267 -3.38 6.43 13.28
CA ARG A 267 -3.39 7.83 12.81
C ARG A 267 -4.64 8.53 13.32
N LEU A 268 -4.54 9.86 13.44
CA LEU A 268 -5.67 10.70 13.80
C LEU A 268 -6.41 11.16 12.52
N PRO A 269 -7.75 11.16 12.52
CA PRO A 269 -8.56 11.59 11.37
C PRO A 269 -8.44 13.11 11.14
N ALA A 270 -9.16 13.66 10.16
CA ALA A 270 -9.26 15.12 10.03
C ALA A 270 -9.70 15.75 11.37
N PRO A 271 -9.16 16.91 11.78
CA PRO A 271 -8.39 17.90 11.00
C PRO A 271 -6.85 17.71 10.99
N TYR A 272 -6.33 16.60 11.52
CA TYR A 272 -4.88 16.36 11.55
C TYR A 272 -4.31 16.08 10.14
N ARG A 273 -3.00 16.34 9.95
CA ARG A 273 -2.30 16.33 8.65
C ARG A 273 -2.60 15.11 7.76
N ASP A 274 -2.59 13.91 8.34
CA ASP A 274 -2.74 12.66 7.59
C ASP A 274 -4.15 12.44 7.04
N ARG A 275 -5.16 13.14 7.59
CA ARG A 275 -6.58 13.06 7.19
C ARG A 275 -7.04 11.61 7.01
N CYS A 276 -6.63 10.71 7.90
CA CYS A 276 -6.79 9.28 7.69
C CYS A 276 -8.27 8.87 7.62
N MET A 277 -8.54 7.78 6.90
CA MET A 277 -9.88 7.24 6.66
C MET A 277 -9.97 5.77 7.07
N ASP A 278 -11.15 5.31 7.45
CA ASP A 278 -11.47 3.89 7.56
C ASP A 278 -12.23 3.45 6.31
N TYR A 279 -11.53 2.72 5.44
CA TYR A 279 -12.08 2.24 4.16
C TYR A 279 -13.17 1.18 4.35
N LYS A 280 -13.12 0.41 5.44
CA LYS A 280 -14.11 -0.65 5.72
C LYS A 280 -15.41 -0.06 6.26
N ALA A 281 -15.31 0.91 7.16
CA ALA A 281 -16.49 1.55 7.76
C ALA A 281 -17.34 2.33 6.75
N GLN A 282 -16.73 2.84 5.67
CA GLN A 282 -17.46 3.57 4.64
C GLN A 282 -18.09 2.69 3.55
N ALA A 283 -17.87 1.36 3.57
CA ALA A 283 -18.57 0.24 2.90
C ALA A 283 -19.07 0.37 1.44
N LYS A 284 -18.94 1.53 0.78
CA LYS A 284 -19.61 1.88 -0.47
C LYS A 284 -18.66 2.23 -1.62
N LYS A 285 -17.33 2.26 -1.42
CA LYS A 285 -16.41 2.70 -2.48
C LYS A 285 -15.14 1.85 -2.69
N PHE A 286 -14.29 1.64 -1.67
CA PHE A 286 -13.00 0.95 -1.82
C PHE A 286 -12.64 0.16 -0.55
N LEU A 287 -11.96 -0.99 -0.67
CA LEU A 287 -11.52 -1.80 0.48
C LEU A 287 -10.12 -1.41 0.99
N SER A 288 -9.32 -0.70 0.19
CA SER A 288 -7.96 -0.28 0.55
C SER A 288 -7.57 1.04 -0.13
N LYS A 289 -6.50 1.66 0.38
CA LYS A 289 -5.88 2.82 -0.26
C LYS A 289 -5.44 2.52 -1.70
N ASN A 290 -4.91 1.32 -1.95
CA ASN A 290 -4.39 0.97 -3.28
C ASN A 290 -5.54 0.75 -4.28
N GLU A 291 -6.66 0.20 -3.84
CA GLU A 291 -7.88 0.12 -4.64
C GLU A 291 -8.44 1.51 -4.98
N CYS A 292 -8.43 2.44 -4.01
CA CYS A 292 -8.79 3.84 -4.25
C CYS A 292 -7.91 4.49 -5.33
N ILE A 293 -6.57 4.34 -5.22
CA ILE A 293 -5.62 4.91 -6.17
C ILE A 293 -5.84 4.31 -7.57
N ARG A 294 -5.92 2.98 -7.67
CA ARG A 294 -6.16 2.30 -8.95
C ARG A 294 -7.48 2.72 -9.57
N SER A 295 -8.55 2.81 -8.78
CA SER A 295 -9.85 3.25 -9.26
C SER A 295 -9.81 4.69 -9.76
N CYS A 296 -9.15 5.59 -9.04
CA CYS A 296 -9.00 6.98 -9.46
C CYS A 296 -8.24 7.09 -10.78
N ILE A 297 -7.12 6.37 -10.94
CA ILE A 297 -6.38 6.33 -12.21
C ILE A 297 -7.29 5.85 -13.35
N GLN A 298 -8.12 4.84 -13.12
CA GLN A 298 -9.06 4.35 -14.13
C GLN A 298 -10.16 5.36 -14.47
N ASP A 299 -10.61 6.16 -13.51
CA ASP A 299 -11.59 7.23 -13.77
C ASP A 299 -11.01 8.28 -14.72
N HIS A 300 -9.75 8.68 -14.52
CA HIS A 300 -9.05 9.57 -15.43
C HIS A 300 -8.78 8.95 -16.80
N ASN A 301 -8.36 7.67 -16.82
CA ASN A 301 -8.16 6.94 -18.08
C ASN A 301 -9.46 6.89 -18.88
N PHE A 302 -10.59 6.56 -18.23
CA PHE A 302 -11.87 6.47 -18.92
C PHE A 302 -12.36 7.83 -19.41
N ALA A 303 -12.23 8.89 -18.59
CA ALA A 303 -12.66 10.24 -18.97
C ALA A 303 -11.88 10.80 -20.18
N LYS A 304 -10.56 10.52 -20.28
CA LYS A 304 -9.71 11.05 -21.35
C LYS A 304 -9.59 10.12 -22.56
N CYS A 305 -9.57 8.81 -22.34
CA CYS A 305 -9.30 7.80 -23.37
C CYS A 305 -10.51 6.94 -23.75
N ASN A 306 -11.66 7.08 -23.07
CA ASN A 306 -12.87 6.24 -23.26
C ASN A 306 -12.65 4.74 -23.02
N CYS A 307 -11.57 4.38 -22.34
CA CYS A 307 -11.24 3.00 -21.99
C CYS A 307 -10.34 2.96 -20.75
N ILE A 308 -10.31 1.82 -20.08
CA ILE A 308 -9.51 1.58 -18.87
C ILE A 308 -8.28 0.74 -19.15
N ASN A 309 -7.23 0.93 -18.37
CA ASN A 309 -6.00 0.16 -18.49
C ASN A 309 -6.23 -1.31 -18.06
N PRO A 310 -6.01 -2.32 -18.94
CA PRO A 310 -6.18 -3.73 -18.60
C PRO A 310 -5.37 -4.21 -17.39
N THR A 311 -4.24 -3.57 -17.09
CA THR A 311 -3.29 -4.07 -16.08
C THR A 311 -3.63 -3.65 -14.65
N LEU A 312 -4.58 -2.74 -14.42
CA LEU A 312 -4.92 -2.24 -13.08
C LEU A 312 -6.12 -2.94 -12.43
N ALA A 313 -6.78 -3.86 -13.14
CA ALA A 313 -7.70 -4.86 -12.59
C ALA A 313 -8.82 -4.34 -11.65
N VAL A 314 -9.28 -3.10 -11.83
CA VAL A 314 -10.42 -2.48 -11.13
C VAL A 314 -11.41 -1.91 -12.13
N LYS A 315 -12.66 -1.70 -11.71
CA LYS A 315 -13.78 -1.26 -12.58
C LYS A 315 -13.98 -2.15 -13.81
N SER A 316 -13.98 -3.46 -13.62
CA SER A 316 -14.06 -4.46 -14.70
C SER A 316 -15.33 -4.40 -15.57
N THR A 317 -16.30 -3.54 -15.25
CA THR A 317 -17.50 -3.29 -16.04
C THR A 317 -17.25 -2.31 -17.20
N LEU A 318 -16.16 -1.54 -17.18
CA LEU A 318 -15.83 -0.56 -18.21
C LEU A 318 -15.04 -1.18 -19.36
N LYS A 319 -15.14 -0.57 -20.55
CA LYS A 319 -14.39 -0.99 -21.74
C LYS A 319 -12.89 -0.92 -21.48
N THR A 320 -12.18 -2.01 -21.75
CA THR A 320 -10.72 -2.09 -21.61
C THR A 320 -10.01 -1.61 -22.89
N CYS A 321 -8.90 -0.88 -22.74
CA CYS A 321 -8.09 -0.45 -23.87
C CYS A 321 -7.35 -1.64 -24.50
N SER A 322 -7.19 -1.63 -25.82
CA SER A 322 -6.41 -2.59 -26.58
C SER A 322 -4.92 -2.27 -26.48
N LEU A 323 -4.12 -3.25 -26.04
CA LEU A 323 -2.65 -3.14 -26.04
C LEU A 323 -2.05 -3.22 -27.46
N ARG A 324 -2.88 -3.34 -28.50
CA ARG A 324 -2.46 -3.23 -29.92
C ARG A 324 -2.71 -1.84 -30.49
N ASN A 325 -3.61 -1.05 -29.92
CA ASN A 325 -3.96 0.26 -30.42
C ASN A 325 -2.98 1.31 -29.85
N VAL A 326 -2.05 1.77 -30.70
CA VAL A 326 -1.02 2.75 -30.30
C VAL A 326 -1.66 4.03 -29.76
N SER A 327 -2.74 4.52 -30.37
CA SER A 327 -3.42 5.74 -29.91
C SER A 327 -3.99 5.59 -28.50
N GLU A 328 -4.58 4.44 -28.16
CA GLU A 328 -5.09 4.16 -26.82
C GLU A 328 -3.96 4.05 -25.79
N ILE A 329 -2.87 3.35 -26.14
CA ILE A 329 -1.70 3.22 -25.25
C ILE A 329 -1.05 4.59 -25.01
N CYS A 330 -0.91 5.39 -26.06
CA CYS A 330 -0.38 6.76 -25.96
C CYS A 330 -1.25 7.61 -25.04
N CYS A 331 -2.58 7.51 -25.17
CA CYS A 331 -3.50 8.21 -24.29
C CYS A 331 -3.35 7.79 -22.83
N LEU A 332 -3.29 6.48 -22.54
CA LEU A 332 -3.07 5.96 -21.18
C LEU A 332 -1.74 6.44 -20.58
N ASP A 333 -0.67 6.43 -21.39
CA ASP A 333 0.64 6.94 -20.97
C ASP A 333 0.58 8.44 -20.67
N ASP A 334 -0.08 9.22 -21.51
CA ASP A 334 -0.22 10.67 -21.35
C ASP A 334 -1.07 11.01 -20.11
N VAL A 335 -2.15 10.26 -19.82
CA VAL A 335 -2.93 10.39 -18.56
C VAL A 335 -2.04 10.12 -17.35
N LEU A 336 -1.31 9.00 -17.36
CA LEU A 336 -0.50 8.64 -16.20
C LEU A 336 0.66 9.63 -16.01
N ASN A 337 1.28 10.13 -17.08
CA ASN A 337 2.31 11.16 -17.00
C ASN A 337 1.74 12.47 -16.43
N ASP A 338 0.55 12.88 -16.89
CA ASP A 338 -0.16 14.06 -16.38
C ASP A 338 -0.44 13.95 -14.87
N LEU A 339 -0.97 12.80 -14.43
CA LEU A 339 -1.22 12.52 -13.00
C LEU A 339 0.07 12.52 -12.17
N THR A 340 1.20 12.09 -12.72
CA THR A 340 2.49 12.12 -12.00
C THR A 340 3.09 13.52 -11.92
N GLN A 341 2.87 14.39 -12.90
CA GLN A 341 3.46 15.72 -12.96
C GLN A 341 2.64 16.76 -12.19
N HIS A 342 1.31 16.73 -12.31
CA HIS A 342 0.42 17.73 -11.70
C HIS A 342 -0.01 17.40 -10.27
N GLY A 343 0.46 16.29 -9.70
CA GLY A 343 0.20 15.91 -8.30
C GLY A 343 -1.15 15.21 -8.08
N PRO A 344 -1.47 14.87 -6.81
CA PRO A 344 -2.49 13.88 -6.48
C PRO A 344 -3.90 14.45 -6.66
N VAL A 345 -4.46 14.30 -7.86
CA VAL A 345 -5.91 14.47 -8.08
C VAL A 345 -6.71 13.42 -7.28
N CYS A 346 -6.06 12.29 -6.96
CA CYS A 346 -6.66 11.20 -6.21
C CYS A 346 -6.61 11.43 -4.69
N ASP A 347 -7.74 11.79 -4.09
CA ASP A 347 -7.91 11.86 -2.63
C ASP A 347 -8.04 10.46 -2.01
N CYS A 348 -6.89 9.81 -1.80
CA CYS A 348 -6.78 8.49 -1.18
C CYS A 348 -5.92 8.57 0.10
N PRO A 349 -6.49 9.04 1.23
CA PRO A 349 -5.76 9.18 2.49
C PRO A 349 -5.30 7.84 3.07
N TYR A 350 -4.42 7.88 4.07
CA TYR A 350 -3.96 6.66 4.74
C TYR A 350 -5.06 6.01 5.59
N HIS A 351 -4.94 4.70 5.83
CA HIS A 351 -5.82 3.99 6.76
C HIS A 351 -5.60 4.49 8.19
N ALA A 352 -6.69 4.65 8.96
CA ALA A 352 -6.64 5.11 10.34
C ALA A 352 -5.87 4.14 11.25
N SER A 353 -6.10 2.84 11.11
CA SER A 353 -5.29 1.79 11.73
C SER A 353 -4.68 0.94 10.63
N GLN A 354 -3.35 0.86 10.59
CA GLN A 354 -2.59 0.10 9.60
C GLN A 354 -1.68 -0.91 10.31
N PHE A 355 -1.70 -2.15 9.84
CA PHE A 355 -0.82 -3.22 10.29
C PHE A 355 0.33 -3.36 9.30
N ILE A 356 1.56 -3.23 9.77
CA ILE A 356 2.77 -3.39 8.97
C ILE A 356 3.54 -4.59 9.48
N LEU A 357 3.80 -5.54 8.58
CA LEU A 357 4.62 -6.72 8.86
C LEU A 357 5.99 -6.50 8.23
N THR A 358 6.95 -6.19 9.08
CA THR A 358 8.35 -6.04 8.67
C THR A 358 9.01 -7.41 8.57
N LYS A 359 9.70 -7.63 7.44
CA LYS A 359 10.38 -8.88 7.09
C LYS A 359 11.87 -8.74 7.40
N GLY A 360 12.39 -9.62 8.23
CA GLY A 360 13.83 -9.79 8.46
C GLY A 360 14.32 -11.04 7.73
N TYR A 361 15.31 -10.87 6.86
CA TYR A 361 16.03 -11.99 6.26
C TYR A 361 17.24 -12.29 7.16
N PRO A 362 17.41 -13.54 7.63
CA PRO A 362 18.64 -13.90 8.31
C PRO A 362 19.82 -13.68 7.35
N MET A 363 20.89 -13.04 7.81
CA MET A 363 22.13 -13.01 7.05
C MET A 363 22.60 -14.45 6.85
N GLN A 364 22.66 -14.91 5.61
CA GLN A 364 23.37 -16.13 5.26
C GLN A 364 24.86 -15.76 5.28
N PHE A 365 25.57 -16.20 6.32
CA PHE A 365 27.03 -16.10 6.42
C PHE A 365 27.69 -17.29 5.71
#